data_AF-A0A9W9ZCS7-F1
#
_entry.id   AF-A0A9W9ZCS7-F1
#
_cell.length_a   1.000
_cell.length_b   1.000
_cell.length_c   1.000
_cell.angle_alpha   90.00
_cell.angle_beta   90.00
_cell.angle_gamma   90.00
#
_symmetry.space_group_name_H-M   'P 1'
#
loop_
_entity.id
_entity.type
_entity.pdbx_description
1 polymer ?
#
loop_
_entity_poly.entity_id
_entity_poly.type
_entity_poly.pdbx_seq_one_letter_code
_entity_poly.pdbx_strand_id
1 'polypeptide(L)'
;MAALFGHRDYWNASAKMVMDEFTRQLMQDSHGQATIVSIFYLFLSVITVAGNALVIVAVWKDPLKILRSSPSNFILLSLAMSDLTVGVLVIPGVALWYLRVGIKADPWLSELIVM
;
A
#
# COMPACT_ATOMS: atom_id res chain seq x y z
N MET A 1 7.69 21.92 19.99
CA MET A 1 6.71 20.86 20.28
C MET A 1 7.31 19.60 20.90
N ALA A 2 8.55 19.20 20.58
CA ALA A 2 9.19 18.01 21.17
C ALA A 2 9.38 18.07 22.70
N ALA A 3 9.47 19.27 23.31
CA ALA A 3 9.52 19.43 24.77
C ALA A 3 8.16 19.24 25.47
N LEU A 4 7.06 19.16 24.71
CA LEU A 4 5.68 19.09 25.21
C LEU A 4 5.16 17.66 25.32
N PHE A 5 5.76 16.72 24.57
CA PHE A 5 5.42 15.30 24.59
C PHE A 5 6.57 14.52 25.24
N GLY A 6 6.27 13.75 26.29
CA GLY A 6 7.28 12.93 26.96
C GLY A 6 7.91 11.90 26.02
N HIS A 7 9.05 11.33 26.43
CA HIS A 7 9.88 10.38 25.65
C HIS A 7 9.17 9.06 25.25
N ARG A 8 7.86 8.92 25.38
CA ARG A 8 7.13 7.76 24.86
C ARG A 8 6.05 8.14 23.86
N ASP A 9 5.52 9.36 23.97
CA ASP A 9 4.40 9.81 23.15
C ASP A 9 4.84 10.56 21.88
N TYR A 10 6.13 10.91 21.77
CA TYR A 10 6.65 11.65 20.62
C TYR A 10 6.43 10.92 19.29
N TRP A 11 6.68 9.61 19.21
CA TRP A 11 6.43 8.84 17.99
C TRP A 11 4.95 8.84 17.59
N ASN A 12 4.04 8.69 18.57
CA ASN A 12 2.60 8.68 18.30
C ASN A 12 2.08 10.07 17.93
N ALA A 13 2.56 11.11 18.59
CA ALA A 13 2.21 12.50 18.31
C ALA A 13 2.73 12.94 16.93
N SER A 14 3.99 12.62 16.61
CA SER A 14 4.58 12.89 15.30
C SER A 14 3.87 12.12 14.18
N ALA A 15 3.59 10.82 14.38
CA ALA A 15 2.85 10.03 13.40
C ALA A 15 1.45 10.61 13.16
N LYS A 16 0.72 10.97 14.22
CA LYS A 16 -0.59 11.62 14.11
C LYS A 16 -0.49 12.96 13.37
N MET A 17 0.49 13.79 13.68
CA MET A 17 0.66 15.10 13.04
C MET A 17 0.95 14.98 11.54
N VAL A 18 1.84 14.07 11.14
CA VAL A 18 2.13 13.82 9.72
C VAL A 18 0.89 13.29 9.01
N MET A 19 0.16 12.35 9.61
CA MET A 19 -1.06 11.79 9.01
C MET A 19 -2.17 12.83 8.91
N ASP A 20 -2.31 13.71 9.90
CA ASP A 20 -3.31 14.79 9.87
C ASP A 20 -2.97 15.82 8.81
N GLU A 21 -1.69 16.21 8.69
CA GLU A 21 -1.20 17.10 7.63
C GLU A 21 -1.43 16.50 6.24
N PHE A 22 -1.09 15.23 6.03
CA PHE A 22 -1.36 14.52 4.78
C PHE A 22 -2.85 14.46 4.45
N THR A 23 -3.69 14.22 5.46
CA THR A 23 -5.14 14.15 5.30
C THR A 23 -5.72 15.52 4.95
N ARG A 24 -5.19 16.61 5.53
CA ARG A 24 -5.56 17.97 5.16
C ARG A 24 -5.19 18.30 3.73
N GLN A 25 -3.98 17.96 3.29
CA GLN A 25 -3.56 18.16 1.90
C GLN A 25 -4.48 17.42 0.93
N LEU A 26 -4.81 16.16 1.24
CA LEU A 26 -5.72 15.35 0.43
C LEU A 26 -7.17 15.88 0.39
N MET A 27 -7.64 16.52 1.48
CA MET A 27 -8.98 17.14 1.52
C MET A 27 -9.03 18.54 0.90
N GLN A 28 -7.91 19.28 0.88
CA GLN A 28 -7.90 20.70 0.54
C GLN A 28 -7.63 20.98 -0.95
N ASP A 29 -6.85 20.14 -1.66
CA ASP A 29 -6.39 20.49 -3.02
C ASP A 29 -7.22 19.92 -4.18
N SER A 30 -8.09 18.91 -3.97
CA SER A 30 -8.96 18.43 -5.05
C SER A 30 -10.03 17.44 -4.57
N HIS A 31 -11.30 17.86 -4.54
CA HIS A 31 -12.44 16.99 -4.29
C HIS A 31 -12.41 15.80 -5.28
N GLY A 32 -12.12 14.60 -4.78
CA GLY A 32 -12.10 13.35 -5.56
C GLY A 32 -10.72 12.74 -5.90
N GLN A 33 -9.58 13.43 -5.68
CA GLN A 33 -8.27 12.83 -6.02
C GLN A 33 -7.90 11.61 -5.16
N ALA A 34 -8.26 11.62 -3.88
CA ALA A 34 -7.99 10.50 -2.98
C ALA A 34 -8.70 9.21 -3.43
N THR A 35 -9.93 9.32 -3.95
CA THR A 35 -10.70 8.19 -4.48
C THR A 35 -10.05 7.60 -5.73
N ILE A 36 -9.58 8.45 -6.64
CA ILE A 36 -8.87 8.02 -7.87
C ILE A 36 -7.56 7.31 -7.51
N VAL A 37 -6.78 7.89 -6.59
CA VAL A 37 -5.52 7.31 -6.10
C VAL A 37 -5.77 5.95 -5.44
N SER A 38 -6.82 5.82 -4.63
CA SER A 38 -7.22 4.54 -4.04
C SER A 38 -7.47 3.47 -5.10
N ILE A 39 -8.27 3.80 -6.13
CA ILE A 39 -8.60 2.84 -7.21
C ILE A 39 -7.32 2.42 -7.93
N PHE A 40 -6.43 3.36 -8.24
CA PHE A 40 -5.15 3.08 -8.88
C PHE A 40 -4.27 2.13 -8.03
N TYR A 41 -4.19 2.35 -6.71
CA TYR A 41 -3.46 1.46 -5.80
C TYR A 41 -4.06 0.04 -5.73
N LEU A 42 -5.38 -0.12 -5.84
CA LEU A 42 -5.99 -1.45 -5.92
C LEU A 42 -5.57 -2.20 -7.20
N PHE A 43 -5.58 -1.52 -8.35
CA PHE A 43 -5.06 -2.11 -9.60
C PHE A 43 -3.58 -2.47 -9.50
N LEU A 44 -2.77 -1.58 -8.93
CA LEU A 44 -1.35 -1.87 -8.69
C LEU A 44 -1.16 -3.09 -7.79
N SER A 45 -1.94 -3.23 -6.70
CA SER A 45 -1.88 -4.41 -5.83
C SER A 45 -2.09 -5.70 -6.62
N VAL A 46 -3.13 -5.76 -7.46
CA VAL A 46 -3.41 -6.94 -8.28
C VAL A 46 -2.25 -7.25 -9.23
N ILE A 47 -1.71 -6.24 -9.90
CA ILE A 47 -0.60 -6.41 -10.85
C ILE A 47 0.66 -6.87 -10.12
N THR A 48 1.01 -6.26 -8.98
CA THR A 48 2.17 -6.64 -8.16
C THR A 48 2.04 -8.07 -7.65
N VAL A 49 0.86 -8.48 -7.16
CA VAL A 49 0.62 -9.84 -6.69
C VAL A 49 0.70 -10.84 -7.84
N ALA A 50 0.03 -10.58 -8.96
CA ALA A 50 0.04 -11.48 -10.11
C ALA A 50 1.44 -11.61 -10.72
N GLY A 51 2.16 -10.50 -10.93
CA GLY A 51 3.50 -10.49 -11.51
C GLY A 51 4.50 -11.27 -10.65
N ASN A 52 4.52 -11.02 -9.34
CA ASN A 52 5.45 -11.71 -8.44
C ASN A 52 5.06 -13.17 -8.18
N ALA A 53 3.76 -13.50 -8.16
CA ALA A 53 3.32 -14.91 -8.13
C ALA A 53 3.77 -15.67 -9.39
N LEU A 54 3.68 -15.04 -10.57
CA LEU A 54 4.19 -15.62 -11.82
C LEU A 54 5.70 -15.84 -11.77
N VAL A 55 6.48 -14.92 -11.18
CA VAL A 55 7.93 -15.10 -10.98
C VAL A 55 8.21 -16.32 -10.10
N ILE A 56 7.50 -16.48 -8.97
CA ILE A 56 7.63 -17.67 -8.11
C ILE A 56 7.28 -18.95 -8.87
N VAL A 57 6.15 -18.95 -9.59
CA VAL A 57 5.71 -20.12 -10.37
C VAL A 57 6.70 -20.44 -11.49
N ALA A 58 7.27 -19.44 -12.16
CA ALA A 58 8.27 -19.63 -13.20
C ALA A 58 9.53 -20.31 -12.66
N VAL A 59 10.04 -19.83 -11.51
CA VAL A 59 11.20 -20.44 -10.83
C VAL A 59 10.88 -21.85 -10.32
N TRP A 60 9.64 -22.10 -9.88
CA TRP A 60 9.24 -23.41 -9.34
C TRP A 60 8.94 -24.45 -10.43
N LYS A 61 8.35 -24.03 -11.55
CA LYS A 61 7.98 -24.89 -12.68
C LYS A 61 9.14 -25.14 -13.63
N ASP A 62 10.28 -24.47 -13.43
CA ASP A 62 11.44 -24.54 -14.31
C ASP A 62 11.96 -25.99 -14.46
N PRO A 63 11.74 -26.66 -15.61
CA PRO A 63 11.96 -28.10 -15.77
C PRO A 63 13.43 -28.47 -15.99
N LEU A 64 14.30 -27.50 -16.26
CA LEU A 64 15.68 -27.74 -16.70
C LEU A 64 16.66 -28.01 -15.54
N LYS A 65 16.29 -27.83 -14.27
CA LYS A 65 17.13 -28.03 -13.06
C LYS A 65 18.48 -27.27 -13.03
N ILE A 66 18.81 -26.47 -14.04
CA ILE A 66 20.07 -25.70 -14.14
C ILE A 66 20.01 -24.42 -13.28
N LEU A 67 18.80 -23.92 -12.98
CA LEU A 67 18.57 -22.66 -12.25
C LEU A 67 18.67 -22.78 -10.73
N ARG A 68 18.54 -23.97 -10.14
CA ARG A 68 18.60 -24.15 -8.67
C ARG A 68 20.03 -24.09 -8.11
N SER A 69 21.05 -24.21 -8.97
CA SER A 69 22.47 -24.12 -8.58
C SER A 69 23.05 -22.71 -8.67
N SER A 70 22.29 -21.72 -9.18
CA SER A 70 22.77 -20.34 -9.32
C SER A 70 22.21 -19.45 -8.20
N PRO A 71 23.05 -18.78 -7.40
CA PRO A 71 22.60 -17.91 -6.30
C PRO A 71 21.64 -16.79 -6.72
N SER A 72 21.69 -16.38 -8.00
CA SER A 72 20.82 -15.35 -8.56
C SER A 72 19.32 -15.67 -8.46
N ASN A 73 18.93 -16.94 -8.57
CA ASN A 73 17.51 -17.32 -8.52
C ASN A 73 16.96 -17.30 -7.09
N PHE A 74 17.81 -17.45 -6.08
CA PHE A 74 17.41 -17.28 -4.68
C PHE A 74 17.11 -15.81 -4.36
N ILE A 75 17.91 -14.90 -4.93
CA ILE A 75 17.69 -13.46 -4.82
C ILE A 75 16.37 -13.07 -5.50
N LEU A 76 16.13 -13.54 -6.73
CA LEU A 76 14.87 -13.29 -7.45
C LEU A 76 13.66 -13.81 -6.68
N LEU A 77 13.77 -15.00 -6.07
CA LEU A 77 12.69 -15.56 -5.25
C LEU A 77 12.44 -14.74 -3.98
N SER A 78 13.50 -14.29 -3.30
CA SER A 78 13.37 -13.42 -2.11
C SER A 78 12.76 -12.06 -2.45
N LEU A 79 13.10 -11.49 -3.60
CA LEU A 79 12.54 -10.24 -4.11
C LEU A 79 11.05 -10.43 -4.41
N ALA A 80 10.69 -11.48 -5.14
CA ALA A 80 9.30 -11.80 -5.46
C ALA A 80 8.45 -12.07 -4.20
N MET A 81 9.01 -12.75 -3.18
CA MET A 81 8.36 -12.96 -1.89
C MET A 81 8.15 -11.65 -1.11
N SER A 82 9.15 -10.77 -1.12
CA SER A 82 9.04 -9.44 -0.50
C SER A 82 7.93 -8.62 -1.19
N ASP A 83 7.92 -8.60 -2.52
CA ASP A 83 6.97 -7.81 -3.28
C ASP A 83 5.55 -8.38 -3.21
N LEU A 84 5.39 -9.70 -3.11
CA LEU A 84 4.10 -10.32 -2.79
C LEU A 84 3.58 -9.90 -1.41
N THR A 85 4.46 -9.88 -0.42
CA THR A 85 4.09 -9.48 0.95
C THR A 85 3.64 -8.02 0.96
N VAL A 86 4.37 -7.13 0.28
CA VAL A 86 3.98 -5.72 0.12
C VAL A 86 2.68 -5.59 -0.66
N GLY A 87 2.53 -6.33 -1.77
CA GLY A 87 1.35 -6.31 -2.63
C GLY A 87 0.07 -6.78 -1.94
N VAL A 88 0.17 -7.72 -0.99
CA VAL A 88 -0.98 -8.27 -0.24
C VAL A 88 -1.27 -7.50 1.05
N LEU A 89 -0.25 -7.04 1.80
CA LEU A 89 -0.46 -6.43 3.11
C LEU A 89 -0.43 -4.90 3.08
N VAL A 90 0.55 -4.32 2.38
CA VAL A 90 0.83 -2.89 2.46
C VAL A 90 -0.06 -2.12 1.48
N ILE A 91 -0.09 -2.53 0.22
CA ILE A 91 -0.82 -1.80 -0.83
C ILE A 91 -2.34 -1.74 -0.54
N PRO A 92 -3.01 -2.83 -0.11
CA PRO A 92 -4.43 -2.77 0.22
C PRO A 92 -4.72 -1.90 1.45
N GLY A 93 -3.83 -1.90 2.45
CA GLY A 93 -3.94 -1.03 3.62
C GLY A 93 -3.86 0.45 3.23
N VAL A 94 -2.94 0.80 2.35
CA VAL A 94 -2.80 2.16 1.80
C VAL A 94 -4.02 2.54 0.95
N ALA A 95 -4.50 1.64 0.08
CA ALA A 95 -5.70 1.89 -0.71
C ALA A 95 -6.93 2.13 0.17
N LEU A 96 -7.13 1.31 1.21
CA LEU A 96 -8.22 1.50 2.17
C LEU A 96 -8.11 2.85 2.90
N TRP A 97 -6.90 3.27 3.27
CA TRP A 97 -6.68 4.59 3.87
C TRP A 97 -7.12 5.72 2.91
N TYR A 98 -6.65 5.69 1.66
CA TYR A 98 -7.06 6.67 0.65
C TYR A 98 -8.56 6.66 0.37
N LEU A 99 -9.18 5.47 0.32
CA LEU A 99 -10.63 5.34 0.14
C LEU A 99 -11.41 5.96 1.30
N ARG A 100 -10.97 5.71 2.54
CA ARG A 100 -11.58 6.28 3.75
C ARG A 100 -11.49 7.80 3.78
N VAL A 101 -10.37 8.35 3.32
CA VAL A 101 -10.19 9.81 3.20
C VAL A 101 -11.07 10.35 2.06
N GLY A 102 -11.09 9.70 0.89
CA GLY A 102 -11.90 10.10 -0.25
C GLY A 102 -13.41 10.13 0.05
N ILE A 103 -13.94 9.07 0.67
CA ILE A 103 -15.37 9.02 1.06
C ILE A 103 -15.74 10.13 2.03
N LYS A 104 -14.83 10.50 2.96
CA LYS A 104 -15.08 11.61 3.90
C LYS A 104 -15.00 12.98 3.23
N ALA A 105 -14.19 13.09 2.17
CA ALA A 105 -14.01 14.33 1.43
C ALA A 105 -15.17 14.63 0.46
N ASP A 106 -15.89 13.60 -0.01
CA ASP A 106 -16.99 13.71 -0.97
C ASP A 106 -18.38 13.53 -0.29
N PRO A 107 -19.15 14.61 -0.08
CA PRO A 107 -20.43 14.54 0.66
C PRO A 107 -21.46 13.60 0.03
N TRP A 108 -21.51 13.55 -1.30
CA TRP A 108 -22.51 12.77 -2.05
C TRP A 108 -22.27 11.26 -1.96
N LEU A 109 -21.01 10.81 -1.92
CA LEU A 109 -20.65 9.41 -1.73
C LEU A 109 -20.95 8.93 -0.31
N SER A 110 -20.81 9.82 0.68
CA SER A 110 -21.11 9.49 2.07
C SER A 110 -22.60 9.20 2.32
N GLU A 111 -23.52 9.91 1.64
CA GLU A 111 -24.97 9.66 1.78
C GLU A 111 -25.41 8.36 1.10
N LEU A 112 -24.82 8.00 -0.05
CA LEU A 112 -25.17 6.76 -0.76
C LEU A 112 -24.71 5.48 -0.06
N ILE A 113 -23.63 5.53 0.73
CA ILE A 113 -23.07 4.36 1.41
C ILE A 113 -23.79 4.08 2.74
N VAL A 114 -24.49 5.06 3.31
CA VAL A 114 -25.16 4.96 4.62
C VAL A 114 -26.64 4.57 4.50
N MET A 115 -27.20 4.56 3.29
CA MET A 115 -28.53 3.98 2.95
C MET A 115 -28.43 2.49 2.66
#